data_AF-A0A2K2DLE7-F1
#
_entry.id   AF-A0A2K2DLE7-F1
#
_cell.length_a   1.000
_cell.length_b   1.000
_cell.length_c   1.000
_cell.angle_alpha   90.00
_cell.angle_beta   90.00
_cell.angle_gamma   90.00
#
_symmetry.space_group_name_H-M   'P 1'
#
loop_
_entity.id
_entity.type
_entity.pdbx_description
1 polymer ?
#
loop_
_entity_poly.entity_id
_entity_poly.type
_entity_poly.pdbx_seq_one_letter_code
_entity_poly.pdbx_strand_id
1 'polypeptide(L)' 'MPIGVPKVPYQIPGDEEATWVDLYNVMYRERTLFLGQEIRCEITNHITGVQLFIVSAFSRLLKPRMAVLSPMELIQ' A
#
# COMPACT_ATOMS: atom_id res chain seq x y z
N MET A 1 20.29 -2.97 13.36
CA MET A 1 19.36 -2.17 14.21
C MET A 1 17.95 -2.52 13.78
N PRO A 2 16.99 -2.81 14.67
CA PRO A 2 15.61 -2.95 14.25
C PRO A 2 15.13 -1.57 13.81
N ILE A 3 14.84 -1.42 12.52
CA ILE A 3 14.19 -0.21 12.00
C ILE A 3 12.81 -0.17 12.65
N GLY A 4 12.57 0.80 13.52
CA GLY A 4 11.25 1.03 14.11
C GLY A 4 10.23 1.35 13.02
N VAL A 5 8.98 0.95 13.22
CA VAL A 5 7.89 1.28 12.28
C VAL A 5 7.76 2.81 12.23
N PRO A 6 7.89 3.45 11.05
CA PRO A 6 7.75 4.89 10.95
C PRO A 6 6.32 5.32 11.28
N LYS A 7 6.18 6.38 12.09
CA LYS A 7 4.90 6.98 12.46
C LYS A 7 4.70 8.30 11.74
N VAL A 8 3.48 8.58 11.33
CA VAL A 8 3.09 9.81 10.66
C VAL A 8 1.85 10.41 11.33
N PRO A 9 1.70 11.75 11.35
CA PRO A 9 0.46 12.37 11.81
C PRO A 9 -0.67 12.02 10.84
N TYR A 10 -1.76 11.46 11.36
CA TYR A 10 -2.95 11.09 10.60
C TYR A 10 -4.19 11.67 11.29
N GLN A 11 -4.96 12.46 10.54
CA GLN A 11 -6.21 13.02 11.03
C GLN A 11 -7.35 12.03 10.74
N ILE A 12 -7.87 11.42 11.80
CA ILE A 12 -9.00 10.50 11.71
C ILE A 12 -10.27 11.34 11.46
N PRO A 13 -11.13 10.96 10.50
CA PRO A 13 -12.39 11.67 10.28
C PRO A 13 -13.25 11.65 11.55
N GLY A 14 -13.46 12.82 12.14
CA GLY A 14 -14.22 12.98 13.39
C GLY A 14 -13.38 13.32 14.62
N ASP A 15 -12.04 13.27 14.55
CA ASP A 15 -11.15 13.78 15.60
C ASP A 15 -10.75 15.24 15.37
N GLU A 16 -10.61 15.99 16.46
CA GLU A 16 -10.17 17.40 16.44
C GLU A 16 -8.64 17.53 16.26
N GLU A 17 -7.86 16.53 16.67
CA GLU A 17 -6.40 16.51 16.57
C GLU A 17 -5.84 15.33 15.76
N ALA A 18 -4.70 15.55 15.10
CA ALA A 18 -4.01 14.49 14.36
C ALA A 18 -3.29 13.53 15.32
N THR A 19 -3.55 12.23 15.18
CA THR A 19 -2.91 11.20 15.98
C THR A 19 -1.67 10.66 15.26
N TRP A 20 -0.62 10.35 16.01
CA TRP A 20 0.57 9.67 15.47
C TRP A 20 0.29 8.19 15.27
N VAL A 21 0.11 7.78 14.02
CA VAL A 21 -0.25 6.42 13.64
C VAL A 21 0.88 5.80 12.82
N ASP A 22 1.06 4.49 12.97
CA ASP A 22 2.00 3.72 12.17
C ASP A 22 1.68 3.88 10.67
N LEU A 23 2.70 4.13 9.86
CA LEU A 23 2.55 4.36 8.42
C LEU A 23 1.82 3.20 7.71
N TYR A 24 2.07 1.95 8.13
CA TYR A 24 1.37 0.78 7.58
C TYR A 24 -0.14 0.82 7.84
N ASN A 25 -0.59 1.33 8.98
CA ASN A 25 -2.00 1.45 9.30
C ASN A 25 -2.69 2.56 8.49
N VAL A 26 -1.98 3.66 8.24
CA VAL A 26 -2.47 4.74 7.36
C VAL A 26 -2.63 4.21 5.93
N MET A 27 -1.62 3.51 5.42
CA MET A 27 -1.63 2.98 4.05
C MET A 27 -2.67 1.87 3.84
N TYR A 28 -2.93 1.06 4.88
CA TYR A 28 -4.02 0.08 4.86
C TYR A 28 -5.38 0.76 4.69
N ARG A 29 -5.64 1.85 5.44
CA ARG A 29 -6.88 2.64 5.31
C ARG A 29 -7.02 3.28 3.94
N GLU A 30 -5.90 3.78 3.39
CA GLU A 30 -5.80 4.33 2.04
C GLU A 30 -5.76 3.26 0.93
N ARG A 31 -5.89 1.97 1.27
CA ARG A 31 -5.90 0.82 0.32
C ARG A 31 -4.70 0.83 -0.61
N THR A 32 -3.54 1.19 -0.07
CA THR A 32 -2.29 1.26 -0.82
C THR A 32 -1.46 0.00 -0.60
N LEU A 33 -1.14 -0.69 -1.69
CA LEU A 33 -0.24 -1.85 -1.67
C LEU A 33 1.18 -1.42 -1.99
N PHE A 34 2.16 -1.92 -1.23
CA PHE A 34 3.59 -1.68 -1.46
C PHE A 34 4.26 -2.92 -2.02
N LEU A 35 4.97 -2.72 -3.12
CA LEU A 35 5.85 -3.73 -3.69
C LEU A 35 7.31 -3.28 -3.50
N GLY A 36 7.94 -3.81 -2.45
CA GLY A 36 9.35 -3.56 -2.13
C GLY A 36 10.31 -4.62 -2.69
N GLN A 37 9.81 -5.51 -3.54
CA GLN A 37 10.57 -6.58 -4.17
C GLN A 37 10.55 -6.42 -5.68
N GLU A 38 11.55 -6.99 -6.35
CA GLU A 38 11.62 -7.03 -7.81
C GLU A 38 10.35 -7.64 -8.42
N ILE A 39 9.86 -7.01 -9.49
CA ILE A 39 8.66 -7.46 -10.19
C ILE A 39 9.01 -8.66 -11.06
N ARG A 40 8.73 -9.87 -10.56
CA ARG A 40 8.80 -11.12 -11.34
C ARG A 40 7.41 -11.60 -11.72
N CYS A 41 7.28 -12.34 -12.82
CA CYS A 41 6.00 -12.81 -13.36
C CYS A 41 5.09 -13.48 -12.32
N GLU A 42 5.67 -14.28 -11.42
CA GLU A 42 4.95 -14.96 -10.34
C GLU A 42 4.35 -13.98 -9.33
N ILE A 43 5.12 -12.97 -8.93
CA ILE A 43 4.70 -11.93 -7.98
C ILE A 43 3.65 -11.02 -8.64
N THR A 44 3.84 -10.66 -9.91
CA THR A 44 2.88 -9.86 -10.68
C THR A 44 1.51 -10.54 -10.76
N ASN A 45 1.48 -11.85 -11.01
CA ASN A 45 0.23 -12.59 -11.10
C ASN A 45 -0.50 -12.59 -9.74
N HIS A 46 0.25 -12.75 -8.65
CA HIS A 46 -0.30 -12.73 -7.29
C HIS A 46 -0.87 -11.35 -6.93
N ILE A 47 -0.13 -10.28 -7.22
CA ILE A 47 -0.57 -8.89 -6.99
C ILE A 47 -1.81 -8.57 -7.82
N THR A 48 -1.84 -8.99 -9.08
CA THR A 48 -2.99 -8.79 -9.97
C THR A 48 -4.23 -9.47 -9.42
N GLY A 49 -4.10 -10.70 -8.90
CA GLY A 49 -5.18 -11.41 -8.22
C GLY A 49 -5.70 -10.66 -6.99
N VAL A 50 -4.79 -10.15 -6.14
CA VAL A 50 -5.17 -9.35 -4.97
C VAL A 50 -5.84 -8.03 -5.37
N GLN A 51 -5.33 -7.33 -6.40
CA GLN A 51 -5.93 -6.10 -6.89
C GLN A 51 -7.34 -6.34 -7.46
N LEU A 52 -7.54 -7.41 -8.25
CA LEU A 52 -8.85 -7.80 -8.76
C LEU A 52 -9.82 -8.18 -7.64
N PHE A 53 -9.33 -8.86 -6.60
CA PHE A 53 -10.14 -9.16 -5.43
C PHE A 53 -10.59 -7.87 -4.71
N ILE A 54 -9.68 -6.93 -4.48
CA ILE A 54 -10.02 -5.64 -3.85
C ILE A 54 -11.00 -4.84 -4.71
N VAL A 55 -10.84 -4.85 -6.03
CA VAL A 55 -11.75 -4.16 -6.97
C VAL A 55 -13.14 -4.82 -7.03
N SER A 56 -13.23 -6.14 -6.89
CA SER A 56 -14.52 -6.84 -6.92
C SER A 56 -15.25 -6.80 -5.60
N ALA A 57 -14.53 -6.83 -4.47
CA ALA A 57 -15.11 -6.78 -3.13
C ALA A 57 -15.55 -5.37 -2.70
N PHE A 58 -15.09 -4.31 -3.37
CA PHE A 58 -15.44 -2.92 -3.03
C PHE A 58 -16.05 -2.15 -4.20
N SER A 59 -16.92 -1.19 -3.87
CA SER A 59 -17.54 -0.27 -4.83
C SER A 59 -16.53 0.32 -5.82
N ARG A 60 -16.87 0.27 -7.11
CA ARG A 60 -16.07 0.74 -8.28
C ARG A 60 -15.61 2.21 -8.20
N LEU A 61 -16.08 2.96 -7.21
CA LEU A 61 -15.74 4.36 -7.00
C LEU A 61 -14.35 4.58 -6.38
N LEU A 62 -13.77 3.58 -5.70
CA LEU A 62 -12.46 3.71 -5.06
C LEU A 62 -11.37 3.05 -5.91
N LYS A 63 -10.48 3.87 -6.48
CA LYS A 63 -9.32 3.39 -7.25
C LYS A 63 -8.25 2.85 -6.30
N PRO A 64 -7.90 1.55 -6.33
CA PRO A 64 -6.79 1.03 -5.55
C PRO A 64 -5.47 1.69 -5.98
N ARG A 65 -4.62 2.06 -5.03
CA ARG A 65 -3.33 2.71 -5.30
C ARG A 65 -2.22 1.67 -5.09
N MET A 66 -1.29 1.58 -6.02
CA MET A 66 -0.12 0.70 -5.91
C MET A 66 1.14 1.56 -5.93
N ALA A 67 1.96 1.41 -4.88
CA ALA A 67 3.27 2.03 -4.78
C ALA A 67 4.33 0.98 -5.11
N VAL A 68 5.01 1.17 -6.23
CA VAL A 68 6.13 0.32 -6.66
C VAL A 68 7.42 0.95 -6.15
N LEU A 69 8.15 0.24 -5.28
CA LEU A 69 9.43 0.67 -4.73
C LEU A 69 10.57 -0.27 -5.16
N SER A 70 10.40 -1.02 -6.26
CA SER A 70 11.46 -1.88 -6.78
C SER A 70 12.59 -1.06 -7.41
N PRO A 71 13.86 -1.33 -7.09
CA PRO A 71 14.97 -0.86 -7.91
C PRO A 71 14.79 -1.46 -9.30
N MET A 72 14.61 -0.60 -10.29
CA MET A 72 14.47 -1.00 -11.68
C MET A 72 15.86 -1.37 -12.18
N GLU A 73 16.29 -2.63 -12.02
CA GLU A 73 17.39 -3.14 -12.80
C GLU A 73 16.95 -3.09 -14.26
N LEU A 74 17.70 -2.32 -15.06
CA LEU A 74 17.51 -2.21 -16.49
C LEU A 74 17.47 -3.63 -17.06
N ILE A 75 16.32 -4.06 -17.59
CA ILE A 75 16.23 -5.28 -18.39
C ILE A 75 17.26 -5.14 -19.52
N GLN A 76 18.31 -5.97 -19.49
CA GLN A 76 19.17 -6.24 -20.65
C GLN A 76 18.47 -7.20 -21.60
#